data_AF-A0A8T7H2D8-F1
#
_entry.id   AF-A0A8T7H2D8-F1
#
_cell.length_a   1.000
_cell.length_b   1.000
_cell.length_c   1.000
_cell.angle_alpha   90.00
_cell.angle_beta   90.00
_cell.angle_gamma   90.00
#
_symmetry.space_group_name_H-M   'P 1'
#
loop_
_entity.id
_entity.type
_entity.pdbx_description
1 polymer ?
#
loop_
_entity_poly.entity_id
_entity_poly.type
_entity_poly.pdbx_seq_one_letter_code
_entity_poly.pdbx_strand_id
1 'polypeptide(L)'
;MHFADGVIPKDYLGYVRHKYLWILGGIILLFILLVVSISVGAAGIPPYDVFLSIVGGTIDRISALLHSTAIPAEELSTTDRIVWNIRLPQALAAIVAGIGLSVAGVAMQSILRNPLGSPFTLGISNAGAFGAAVSVILLGTGQMHSSVADAVTVSNPYLTTIVAFFFCLIATAVILLISRVRGASPEVMVLAGVAISSLFTAGTMFLQYFADDTQLAAVVFWTFGDVSRAGWQELGLMALVVAGTTLYFVANRWNYN
;
A
#
# COMPACT_ATOMS: atom_id res chain seq x y z
N MET A 1 -26.68 15.67 20.77
CA MET A 1 -26.32 17.10 20.71
C MET A 1 -27.58 17.86 20.35
N HIS A 2 -28.21 18.52 21.32
CA HIS A 2 -29.45 19.25 21.09
C HIS A 2 -29.09 20.63 20.54
N PHE A 3 -29.49 20.92 19.29
CA PHE A 3 -29.42 22.27 18.74
C PHE A 3 -30.44 23.11 19.51
N ALA A 4 -30.03 23.74 20.61
CA ALA A 4 -30.94 24.44 21.50
C ALA A 4 -31.65 25.62 20.81
N ASP A 5 -31.04 26.25 19.81
CA ASP A 5 -31.60 27.46 19.17
C ASP A 5 -31.29 27.57 17.66
N GLY A 6 -30.96 26.46 16.99
CA GLY A 6 -30.51 26.47 15.58
C GLY A 6 -29.14 27.14 15.34
N VAL A 7 -28.51 27.68 16.39
CA VAL A 7 -27.16 28.26 16.34
C VAL A 7 -26.12 27.19 16.63
N ILE A 8 -25.12 27.09 15.76
CA ILE A 8 -23.99 26.14 15.91
C ILE A 8 -23.15 26.58 17.13
N PRO A 9 -22.88 25.68 18.10
CA PRO A 9 -22.07 26.02 19.27
C PRO A 9 -20.67 26.53 18.88
N LYS A 10 -20.19 27.58 19.55
CA LYS A 10 -18.84 28.13 19.30
C LYS A 10 -17.74 27.10 19.53
N ASP A 11 -17.92 26.20 20.48
CA ASP A 11 -16.96 25.11 20.77
C ASP A 11 -16.88 24.11 19.61
N TYR A 12 -18.01 23.82 18.96
CA TYR A 12 -18.04 22.97 17.76
C TYR A 12 -17.31 23.63 16.59
N LEU A 13 -17.53 24.94 16.36
CA LEU A 13 -16.80 25.70 15.34
C LEU A 13 -15.29 25.73 15.64
N GLY A 14 -14.92 25.88 16.91
CA GLY A 14 -13.53 25.79 17.37
C GLY A 14 -12.91 24.43 17.05
N TYR A 15 -13.59 23.33 17.41
CA TYR A 15 -13.14 21.96 17.09
C TYR A 15 -12.98 21.75 15.58
N VAL A 16 -13.96 22.17 14.79
CA VAL A 16 -13.92 22.05 13.32
C VAL A 16 -12.75 22.84 12.72
N ARG A 17 -12.47 24.05 13.21
CA ARG A 17 -11.32 24.84 12.76
C ARG A 17 -9.99 24.14 13.03
N HIS A 18 -9.77 23.62 14.24
CA HIS A 18 -8.54 22.89 14.57
C HIS A 18 -8.37 21.65 13.69
N LYS A 19 -9.46 20.90 13.45
CA LYS A 19 -9.45 19.77 12.53
C LYS A 19 -8.98 20.16 11.12
N TYR A 20 -9.53 21.23 10.55
CA TYR A 20 -9.12 21.70 9.22
C TYR A 20 -7.66 22.17 9.18
N LEU A 21 -7.19 22.84 10.23
CA LEU A 21 -5.78 23.26 10.33
C LEU A 21 -4.83 22.06 10.32
N TRP A 22 -5.11 21.00 11.08
CA TRP A 22 -4.30 19.78 11.07
C TRP A 22 -4.30 19.07 9.72
N ILE A 23 -5.47 18.98 9.06
CA ILE A 23 -5.58 18.38 7.73
C ILE A 23 -4.77 19.18 6.71
N LEU A 24 -4.91 20.52 6.71
CA LEU A 24 -4.17 21.38 5.80
C LEU A 24 -2.66 21.30 6.04
N GLY A 25 -2.23 21.35 7.30
CA GLY A 25 -0.83 21.19 7.67
C GLY A 25 -0.26 19.84 7.22
N GLY A 26 -1.02 18.75 7.39
CA GLY A 26 -0.65 17.42 6.91
C GLY A 26 -0.51 17.33 5.39
N ILE A 27 -1.42 17.96 4.64
CA ILE A 27 -1.34 18.01 3.16
C ILE A 27 -0.12 18.79 2.69
N ILE A 28 0.17 19.94 3.32
CA ILE A 28 1.36 20.74 2.99
C ILE A 28 2.63 19.93 3.28
N LEU A 29 2.70 19.29 4.45
CA LEU A 29 3.84 18.44 4.82
C LEU A 29 4.01 17.28 3.84
N LEU A 30 2.93 16.61 3.44
CA LEU A 30 2.95 15.53 2.46
C LEU A 30 3.56 16.01 1.13
N PHE A 31 3.15 17.18 0.64
CA PHE A 31 3.67 17.73 -0.61
C PHE A 31 5.17 18.06 -0.51
N ILE A 32 5.61 18.64 0.61
CA ILE A 32 7.04 18.90 0.86
C ILE A 32 7.83 17.59 0.86
N LEU A 33 7.34 16.57 1.58
CA LEU A 33 7.99 15.26 1.66
C LEU A 33 8.01 14.54 0.31
N LEU A 34 6.98 14.70 -0.52
CA LEU A 34 6.95 14.17 -1.88
C LEU A 34 8.09 14.77 -2.72
N VAL A 35 8.24 16.10 -2.71
CA VAL A 35 9.33 16.78 -3.45
C VAL A 35 10.70 16.33 -2.93
N VAL A 36 10.88 16.26 -1.61
CA VAL A 36 12.12 15.77 -1.00
C VAL A 36 12.41 14.32 -1.41
N SER A 37 11.41 13.44 -1.35
CA SER A 37 11.53 12.03 -1.74
C SER A 37 11.95 11.86 -3.20
N ILE A 38 11.51 12.73 -4.10
CA ILE A 38 11.89 12.69 -5.53
C ILE A 38 13.28 13.32 -5.73
N SER A 39 13.68 14.28 -4.91
CA SER A 39 14.98 14.96 -5.01
C SER A 39 16.14 14.07 -4.51
N VAL A 40 15.91 13.33 -3.42
CA VAL A 40 16.93 12.50 -2.76
C VAL A 40 17.00 11.10 -3.39
N GLY A 41 18.20 10.65 -3.74
CA GLY A 41 18.46 9.29 -4.22
C GLY A 41 19.89 9.13 -4.74
N ALA A 42 20.18 8.01 -5.41
CA ALA A 42 21.53 7.69 -5.90
C ALA A 42 22.14 8.77 -6.83
N ALA A 43 21.29 9.43 -7.63
CA ALA A 43 21.63 10.66 -8.33
C ALA A 43 21.07 11.87 -7.56
N GLY A 44 21.90 12.82 -7.16
CA GLY A 44 21.41 14.05 -6.56
C GLY A 44 20.67 14.89 -7.59
N ILE A 45 19.34 15.03 -7.47
CA ILE A 45 18.53 15.88 -8.34
C ILE A 45 18.04 17.04 -7.47
N PRO A 46 18.45 18.29 -7.74
CA PRO A 46 18.03 19.40 -6.91
C PRO A 46 16.52 19.65 -7.06
N PRO A 47 15.84 20.15 -6.01
CA PRO A 47 14.37 20.30 -6.03
C PRO A 47 13.83 21.17 -7.17
N TYR A 48 14.61 22.14 -7.65
CA TYR A 48 14.21 22.98 -8.78
C TYR A 48 14.16 22.17 -10.09
N ASP A 49 15.11 21.23 -10.30
CA ASP A 49 15.10 20.34 -11.46
C ASP A 49 13.96 19.32 -11.38
N VAL A 50 13.61 18.87 -10.18
CA VAL A 50 12.42 18.04 -9.96
C VAL A 50 11.15 18.79 -10.37
N PHE A 51 11.01 20.05 -9.95
CA PHE A 51 9.86 20.87 -10.32
C PHE A 51 9.77 21.09 -11.83
N LEU A 52 10.90 21.45 -12.47
CA LEU A 52 10.97 21.62 -13.93
C LEU A 52 10.67 20.32 -14.68
N SER A 53 11.18 19.19 -14.20
CA SER A 53 10.92 17.87 -14.79
C SER A 53 9.46 17.47 -14.69
N ILE A 54 8.80 17.73 -13.55
CA ILE A 54 7.38 17.43 -13.37
C ILE A 54 6.53 18.37 -14.24
N VAL A 55 6.78 19.67 -14.22
CA VAL A 55 5.95 20.65 -14.95
C VAL A 55 6.22 20.58 -16.46
N GLY A 56 7.48 20.67 -16.88
CA GLY A 56 7.90 20.58 -18.27
C GLY A 56 7.56 19.21 -18.87
N GLY A 57 7.92 18.14 -18.17
CA GLY A 57 7.60 16.77 -18.62
C GLY A 57 6.11 16.49 -18.70
N THR A 58 5.26 17.16 -17.90
CA THR A 58 3.79 17.05 -18.04
C THR A 58 3.30 17.78 -19.29
N ILE A 59 3.80 18.98 -19.55
CA ILE A 59 3.42 19.78 -20.73
C ILE A 59 3.80 19.04 -22.03
N ASP A 60 5.01 18.51 -22.09
CA ASP A 60 5.51 17.79 -23.28
C ASP A 60 4.73 16.51 -23.54
N ARG A 61 4.32 15.80 -22.48
CA ARG A 61 3.50 14.58 -22.60
C ARG A 61 2.07 14.89 -23.00
N ILE A 62 1.47 15.96 -22.45
CA ILE A 62 0.13 16.40 -22.85
C ILE A 62 0.13 16.86 -24.30
N SER A 63 1.15 17.62 -24.72
CA SER A 63 1.27 18.07 -26.11
C SER A 63 1.45 16.88 -27.06
N ALA A 64 2.26 15.88 -26.68
CA ALA A 64 2.43 14.64 -27.44
C ALA A 64 1.13 13.82 -27.57
N LEU A 65 0.35 13.71 -26.49
CA LEU A 65 -0.96 13.04 -26.52
C LEU A 65 -1.96 13.78 -27.41
N LEU A 66 -1.96 15.11 -27.39
CA LEU A 66 -2.90 15.94 -28.18
C LEU A 66 -2.53 15.98 -29.67
N HIS A 67 -1.24 15.98 -30.00
CA HIS A 67 -0.77 16.08 -31.39
C HIS A 67 -0.48 14.71 -32.01
N SER A 68 -0.69 13.61 -31.27
CA SER A 68 -0.33 12.23 -31.67
C SER A 68 1.12 12.10 -32.15
N THR A 69 1.99 13.01 -31.73
CA THR A 69 3.42 12.99 -32.02
C THR A 69 4.11 12.29 -30.88
N ALA A 70 4.77 11.17 -31.15
CA ALA A 70 5.66 10.56 -30.16
C ALA A 70 6.80 11.53 -29.85
N ILE A 71 7.04 11.83 -28.57
CA ILE A 71 8.24 12.56 -28.16
C ILE A 71 9.44 11.68 -28.51
N PRO A 72 10.39 12.14 -29.34
CA PRO A 72 11.60 11.38 -29.62
C PRO A 72 12.32 11.06 -28.31
N ALA A 73 12.63 9.78 -28.08
CA ALA A 73 13.30 9.36 -26.84
C ALA A 73 14.67 10.04 -26.65
N GLU A 74 15.29 10.52 -27.73
CA GLU A 74 16.59 11.19 -27.73
C GLU A 74 16.58 12.61 -27.13
N GLU A 75 15.41 13.27 -27.00
CA GLU A 75 15.31 14.63 -26.44
C GLU A 75 15.08 14.67 -24.91
N LEU A 76 14.74 13.55 -24.28
CA LEU A 76 14.46 13.50 -22.84
C LEU A 76 15.75 13.40 -22.02
N SER A 77 15.96 14.36 -21.12
CA SER A 77 17.08 14.36 -20.18
C SER A 77 17.08 13.08 -19.34
N THR A 78 18.26 12.56 -19.01
CA THR A 78 18.41 11.43 -18.07
C THR A 78 17.69 11.70 -16.75
N THR A 79 17.68 12.97 -16.31
CA THR A 79 16.93 13.43 -15.13
C THR A 79 15.44 13.17 -15.26
N ASP A 80 14.83 13.47 -16.41
CA ASP A 80 13.39 13.27 -16.63
C ASP A 80 13.00 11.81 -16.60
N ARG A 81 13.86 10.93 -17.13
CA ARG A 81 13.63 9.48 -17.08
C ARG A 81 13.67 8.96 -15.64
N ILE A 82 14.63 9.42 -14.83
CA ILE A 82 14.76 9.01 -13.43
C ILE A 82 13.55 9.52 -12.62
N VAL A 83 13.19 10.80 -12.77
CA VAL A 83 12.06 11.39 -12.05
C VAL A 83 10.76 10.67 -12.44
N TRP A 84 10.47 10.55 -13.74
CA TRP A 84 9.17 10.09 -14.21
C TRP A 84 8.97 8.57 -14.16
N ASN A 85 10.00 7.78 -14.45
CA ASN A 85 9.83 6.32 -14.57
C ASN A 85 10.30 5.56 -13.34
N ILE A 86 10.98 6.22 -12.40
CA ILE A 86 11.52 5.58 -11.19
C ILE A 86 10.95 6.26 -9.95
N ARG A 87 11.33 7.52 -9.69
CA ARG A 87 11.07 8.14 -8.38
C ARG A 87 9.61 8.54 -8.16
N LEU A 88 8.97 9.11 -9.18
CA LEU A 88 7.59 9.57 -9.06
C LEU A 88 6.61 8.41 -8.84
N PRO A 89 6.66 7.29 -9.60
CA PRO A 89 5.84 6.12 -9.33
C PRO A 89 6.05 5.55 -7.92
N GLN A 90 7.31 5.41 -7.48
CA GLN A 90 7.65 4.91 -6.15
C GLN A 90 7.10 5.81 -5.03
N ALA A 91 7.26 7.13 -5.16
CA ALA A 91 6.79 8.09 -4.16
C ALA A 91 5.26 8.15 -4.11
N LEU A 92 4.58 8.12 -5.25
CA LEU A 92 3.13 8.05 -5.31
C LEU A 92 2.59 6.72 -4.78
N ALA A 93 3.28 5.60 -5.06
CA ALA A 93 2.91 4.30 -4.52
C ALA A 93 3.01 4.27 -3.00
N ALA A 94 4.03 4.92 -2.42
CA ALA A 94 4.15 5.09 -0.96
C ALA A 94 2.97 5.88 -0.38
N ILE A 95 2.53 6.95 -1.05
CA ILE A 95 1.35 7.73 -0.64
C ILE A 95 0.09 6.85 -0.70
N VAL A 96 -0.15 6.16 -1.82
CA VAL A 96 -1.33 5.31 -2.00
C VAL A 96 -1.35 4.15 -1.00
N ALA A 97 -0.21 3.50 -0.76
CA ALA A 97 -0.07 2.48 0.27
C ALA A 97 -0.38 3.04 1.66
N GLY A 98 0.15 4.23 1.99
CA GLY A 98 -0.14 4.92 3.26
C GLY A 98 -1.63 5.24 3.45
N ILE A 99 -2.32 5.67 2.40
CA ILE A 99 -3.78 5.88 2.42
C ILE A 99 -4.48 4.54 2.70
N GLY A 100 -4.13 3.48 1.97
CA GLY A 100 -4.72 2.15 2.15
C GLY A 100 -4.54 1.61 3.57
N LEU A 101 -3.32 1.71 4.12
CA LEU A 101 -3.01 1.30 5.49
C LEU A 101 -3.78 2.14 6.53
N SER A 102 -3.92 3.45 6.30
CA SER A 102 -4.67 4.34 7.19
C SER A 102 -6.16 3.99 7.21
N VAL A 103 -6.76 3.73 6.04
CA VAL A 103 -8.17 3.32 5.92
C VAL A 103 -8.40 1.96 6.58
N ALA A 104 -7.53 0.99 6.33
CA ALA A 104 -7.61 -0.33 6.95
C ALA A 104 -7.47 -0.25 8.47
N GLY A 105 -6.57 0.60 8.98
CA GLY A 105 -6.38 0.85 10.41
C GLY A 105 -7.63 1.43 11.06
N VAL A 106 -8.18 2.53 10.53
CA VAL A 106 -9.39 3.17 11.07
C VAL A 106 -10.58 2.21 11.02
N ALA A 107 -10.77 1.49 9.91
CA ALA A 107 -11.83 0.49 9.79
C ALA A 107 -11.70 -0.60 10.86
N MET A 108 -10.49 -1.10 11.10
CA MET A 108 -10.27 -2.15 12.11
C MET A 108 -10.48 -1.64 13.53
N GLN A 109 -10.02 -0.43 13.84
CA GLN A 109 -10.22 0.20 15.15
C GLN A 109 -11.71 0.38 15.45
N SER A 110 -12.51 0.77 14.44
CA SER A 110 -13.97 0.87 14.56
C SER A 110 -14.64 -0.49 14.75
N ILE A 111 -14.28 -1.50 13.94
CA ILE A 111 -14.88 -2.84 14.01
C ILE A 111 -14.59 -3.49 15.36
N LEU A 112 -13.34 -3.42 15.84
CA LEU A 112 -12.93 -4.00 17.10
C LEU A 112 -13.29 -3.12 18.30
N ARG A 113 -13.79 -1.90 18.07
CA ARG A 113 -14.02 -0.88 19.10
C ARG A 113 -12.81 -0.72 20.02
N ASN A 114 -11.61 -0.81 19.44
CA ASN A 114 -10.35 -0.84 20.16
C ASN A 114 -9.31 0.00 19.40
N PRO A 115 -8.74 1.06 20.01
CA PRO A 115 -7.76 1.92 19.35
C PRO A 115 -6.45 1.21 18.99
N LEU A 116 -6.15 0.06 19.61
CA LEU A 116 -4.99 -0.78 19.29
C LEU A 116 -5.26 -1.78 18.15
N GLY A 117 -6.50 -1.86 17.67
CA GLY A 117 -6.90 -2.77 16.60
C GLY A 117 -6.22 -2.45 15.27
N SER A 118 -5.72 -3.46 14.58
CA SER A 118 -5.13 -3.31 13.24
C SER A 118 -5.24 -4.62 12.43
N PRO A 119 -5.04 -4.59 11.10
CA PRO A 119 -4.98 -5.83 10.31
C PRO A 119 -3.94 -6.84 10.84
N PHE A 120 -2.87 -6.35 11.46
CA PHE A 120 -1.87 -7.18 12.12
C PHE A 120 -2.42 -7.89 13.36
N THR A 121 -3.27 -7.24 14.17
CA THR A 121 -3.86 -7.88 15.36
C THR A 121 -4.76 -9.05 15.00
N LEU A 122 -5.35 -9.05 13.80
CA LEU A 122 -6.15 -10.16 13.29
C LEU A 122 -5.31 -11.24 12.57
N GLY A 123 -3.99 -11.10 12.50
CA GLY A 123 -3.13 -12.08 11.82
C GLY A 123 -3.27 -12.11 10.29
N ILE A 124 -4.01 -11.16 9.70
CA ILE A 124 -4.22 -11.06 8.23
C ILE A 124 -2.88 -10.77 7.54
N SER A 125 -2.07 -9.88 8.11
CA SER A 125 -0.72 -9.58 7.58
C SER A 125 0.20 -10.80 7.60
N ASN A 126 0.14 -11.62 8.66
CA ASN A 126 0.93 -12.85 8.78
C ASN A 126 0.48 -13.91 7.77
N ALA A 127 -0.82 -13.99 7.48
CA ALA A 127 -1.35 -14.83 6.42
C ALA A 127 -0.82 -14.40 5.03
N GLY A 128 -0.79 -13.09 4.76
CA GLY A 128 -0.20 -12.55 3.54
C GLY A 128 1.28 -12.87 3.40
N ALA A 129 2.06 -12.73 4.49
CA ALA A 129 3.47 -13.11 4.51
C ALA A 129 3.68 -14.61 4.27
N PHE A 130 2.85 -15.47 4.88
CA PHE A 130 2.87 -16.91 4.62
C PHE A 130 2.53 -17.23 3.17
N GLY A 131 1.50 -16.59 2.59
CA GLY A 131 1.15 -16.78 1.18
C GLY A 131 2.27 -16.34 0.23
N ALA A 132 2.97 -15.25 0.55
CA ALA A 132 4.17 -14.85 -0.20
C ALA A 132 5.28 -15.91 -0.08
N ALA A 133 5.52 -16.46 1.11
CA ALA A 133 6.48 -17.54 1.32
C ALA A 133 6.12 -18.81 0.54
N VAL A 134 4.84 -19.21 0.53
CA VAL A 134 4.33 -20.31 -0.31
C VAL A 134 4.65 -20.05 -1.79
N SER A 135 4.36 -18.85 -2.27
CA SER A 135 4.60 -18.50 -3.68
C SER A 135 6.09 -18.48 -4.04
N VAL A 136 6.93 -17.95 -3.17
CA VAL A 136 8.38 -17.83 -3.41
C VAL A 136 9.07 -19.20 -3.36
N ILE A 137 8.75 -20.00 -2.35
CA ILE A 137 9.46 -21.24 -2.04
C ILE A 137 8.86 -22.42 -2.82
N LEU A 138 7.53 -22.57 -2.86
CA LEU A 138 6.88 -23.73 -3.48
C LEU A 138 6.55 -23.51 -4.96
N LEU A 139 6.24 -22.28 -5.36
CA LEU A 139 5.87 -21.96 -6.76
C LEU A 139 7.03 -21.34 -7.56
N GLY A 140 8.20 -21.13 -6.93
CA GLY A 140 9.40 -20.65 -7.60
C GLY A 140 9.39 -19.17 -8.03
N THR A 141 8.48 -18.35 -7.49
CA THR A 141 8.35 -16.93 -7.91
C THR A 141 9.50 -16.03 -7.44
N GLY A 142 10.35 -16.51 -6.52
CA GLY A 142 11.53 -15.77 -6.03
C GLY A 142 12.77 -15.88 -6.92
N GLN A 143 12.69 -16.60 -8.04
CA GLN A 143 13.85 -16.87 -8.89
C GLN A 143 14.14 -15.68 -9.82
N MET A 144 15.15 -14.87 -9.49
CA MET A 144 15.78 -13.97 -10.47
C MET A 144 16.70 -14.79 -11.37
N HIS A 145 16.19 -15.34 -12.47
CA HIS A 145 17.06 -15.91 -13.50
C HIS A 145 17.71 -14.77 -14.31
N SER A 146 19.04 -14.74 -14.34
CA SER A 146 19.80 -14.07 -15.41
C SER A 146 20.35 -15.16 -16.31
N SER A 147 19.83 -15.29 -17.53
CA SER A 147 20.58 -15.93 -18.61
C SER A 147 20.65 -15.00 -19.81
N VAL A 148 21.89 -14.62 -20.12
CA VAL A 148 22.29 -14.15 -21.43
C VAL A 148 22.13 -15.35 -22.38
N ALA A 149 21.35 -15.17 -23.44
CA ALA A 149 20.87 -16.17 -24.41
C ALA A 149 19.52 -16.82 -24.07
N ASP A 150 18.52 -16.45 -24.88
CA ASP A 150 17.18 -17.00 -25.07
C ASP A 150 16.17 -16.92 -23.90
N ALA A 151 15.56 -15.73 -23.81
CA ALA A 151 14.26 -15.41 -23.22
C ALA A 151 13.93 -16.07 -21.87
N VAL A 152 14.59 -15.58 -20.81
CA VAL A 152 14.09 -15.72 -19.44
C VAL A 152 12.81 -14.90 -19.28
N THR A 153 11.68 -15.59 -19.29
CA THR A 153 10.40 -15.00 -18.89
C THR A 153 10.34 -14.97 -17.37
N VAL A 154 10.28 -13.77 -16.80
CA VAL A 154 9.84 -13.58 -15.41
C VAL A 154 8.41 -14.11 -15.32
N SER A 155 8.23 -15.24 -14.64
CA SER A 155 6.93 -15.88 -14.47
C SER A 155 6.07 -15.08 -13.48
N ASN A 156 5.45 -14.01 -13.98
CA ASN A 156 4.34 -13.27 -13.39
C ASN A 156 4.60 -12.63 -12.00
N PRO A 157 5.03 -11.34 -11.93
CA PRO A 157 5.23 -10.62 -10.67
C PRO A 157 3.94 -10.47 -9.83
N TYR A 158 2.77 -10.70 -10.43
CA TYR A 158 1.49 -10.64 -9.74
C TYR A 158 1.15 -11.94 -9.01
N LEU A 159 1.82 -13.05 -9.31
CA LEU A 159 1.49 -14.35 -8.70
C LEU A 159 1.71 -14.33 -7.18
N THR A 160 2.86 -13.79 -6.72
CA THR A 160 3.14 -13.64 -5.29
C THR A 160 2.07 -12.81 -4.59
N THR A 161 1.67 -11.69 -5.19
CA THR A 161 0.61 -10.81 -4.67
C THR A 161 -0.75 -11.51 -4.62
N ILE A 162 -1.11 -12.28 -5.65
CA ILE A 162 -2.38 -13.03 -5.71
C ILE A 162 -2.40 -14.12 -4.64
N VAL A 163 -1.32 -14.89 -4.48
CA VAL A 163 -1.24 -15.96 -3.46
C VAL A 163 -1.25 -15.35 -2.05
N ALA A 164 -0.49 -14.27 -1.81
CA ALA A 164 -0.54 -13.54 -0.54
C ALA A 164 -1.96 -13.07 -0.22
N PHE A 165 -2.65 -12.44 -1.18
CA PHE A 165 -4.02 -11.99 -1.02
C PHE A 165 -4.99 -13.15 -0.76
N PHE A 166 -4.83 -14.28 -1.45
CA PHE A 166 -5.63 -15.48 -1.22
C PHE A 166 -5.50 -16.00 0.22
N PHE A 167 -4.30 -16.03 0.79
CA PHE A 167 -4.13 -16.42 2.19
C PHE A 167 -4.70 -15.38 3.17
N CYS A 168 -4.65 -14.08 2.86
CA CYS A 168 -5.38 -13.06 3.62
C CYS A 168 -6.91 -13.31 3.63
N LEU A 169 -7.48 -13.74 2.50
CA LEU A 169 -8.89 -14.11 2.41
C LEU A 169 -9.20 -15.36 3.24
N ILE A 170 -8.33 -16.38 3.24
CA ILE A 170 -8.48 -17.56 4.10
C ILE A 170 -8.49 -17.15 5.57
N ALA A 171 -7.52 -16.35 6.00
CA ALA A 171 -7.45 -15.87 7.38
C ALA A 171 -8.73 -15.13 7.79
N THR A 172 -9.18 -14.21 6.94
CA THR A 172 -10.41 -13.45 7.16
C THR A 172 -11.63 -14.36 7.24
N ALA A 173 -11.76 -15.33 6.33
CA ALA A 173 -12.87 -16.29 6.32
C ALA A 173 -12.90 -17.14 7.60
N VAL A 174 -11.75 -17.60 8.08
CA VAL A 174 -11.65 -18.38 9.32
C VAL A 174 -12.05 -17.53 10.53
N ILE A 175 -11.60 -16.28 10.62
CA ILE A 175 -11.98 -15.37 11.71
C ILE A 175 -13.49 -15.10 11.71
N LEU A 176 -14.07 -14.86 10.53
CA LEU A 176 -15.52 -14.67 10.39
C LEU A 176 -16.31 -15.93 10.76
N LEU A 177 -15.81 -17.11 10.39
CA LEU A 177 -16.42 -18.39 10.76
C LEU A 177 -16.40 -18.61 12.27
N ILE A 178 -15.26 -18.38 12.93
CA ILE A 178 -15.14 -18.48 14.38
C ILE A 178 -16.09 -17.49 15.06
N SER A 179 -16.12 -16.24 14.58
CA SER A 179 -17.00 -15.19 15.10
C SER A 179 -18.48 -15.56 14.93
N ARG A 180 -18.84 -16.20 13.82
CA ARG A 180 -20.22 -16.67 13.59
C ARG A 180 -20.63 -17.78 14.55
N VAL A 181 -19.72 -18.69 14.89
CA VAL A 181 -20.01 -19.86 15.75
C VAL A 181 -19.95 -19.50 17.24
N ARG A 182 -19.01 -18.65 17.65
CA ARG A 182 -18.75 -18.29 19.07
C ARG A 182 -19.41 -16.98 19.50
N GLY A 183 -19.97 -16.22 18.56
CA GLY A 183 -20.48 -14.86 18.78
C GLY A 183 -19.49 -13.81 18.28
N ALA A 184 -20.01 -12.78 17.61
CA ALA A 184 -19.22 -11.73 16.99
C ALA A 184 -18.84 -10.64 17.99
N SER A 185 -17.96 -10.98 18.94
CA SER A 185 -17.37 -10.01 19.88
C SER A 185 -15.92 -9.67 19.50
N PRO A 186 -15.43 -8.46 19.79
CA PRO A 186 -14.04 -8.09 19.55
C PRO A 186 -13.03 -9.03 20.19
N GLU A 187 -13.32 -9.55 21.39
CA GLU A 187 -12.43 -10.46 22.12
C GLU A 187 -12.26 -11.79 21.38
N VAL A 188 -13.35 -12.34 20.83
CA VAL A 188 -13.33 -13.56 20.01
C VAL A 188 -12.49 -13.34 18.75
N MET A 189 -12.69 -12.20 18.08
CA MET A 189 -11.96 -11.85 16.86
C MET A 189 -10.46 -11.69 17.13
N VAL A 190 -10.08 -11.03 18.23
CA VAL A 190 -8.67 -10.83 18.61
C VAL A 190 -8.01 -12.16 18.99
N LEU A 191 -8.66 -13.00 19.80
CA LEU A 191 -8.11 -14.32 20.17
C LEU A 191 -7.96 -15.23 18.94
N ALA A 192 -8.94 -15.23 18.04
CA ALA A 192 -8.82 -15.92 16.75
C ALA A 192 -7.64 -15.37 15.93
N GLY A 193 -7.50 -14.05 15.87
CA GLY A 193 -6.38 -13.37 15.21
C GLY A 193 -5.02 -13.80 15.74
N VAL A 194 -4.84 -13.87 17.06
CA VAL A 194 -3.60 -14.34 17.70
C VAL A 194 -3.30 -15.80 17.33
N ALA A 195 -4.31 -16.69 17.34
CA ALA A 195 -4.13 -18.08 16.95
C ALA A 195 -3.72 -18.21 15.47
N ILE A 196 -4.40 -17.48 14.58
CA ILE A 196 -4.13 -17.47 13.13
C ILE A 196 -2.75 -16.89 12.83
N SER A 197 -2.38 -15.80 13.52
CA SER A 197 -1.06 -15.20 13.44
C SER A 197 0.04 -16.20 13.77
N SER A 198 -0.08 -16.91 14.89
CA SER A 198 0.88 -17.93 15.32
C SER A 198 0.99 -19.08 14.31
N LEU A 199 -0.14 -19.54 13.78
CA LEU A 199 -0.18 -20.60 12.76
C LEU A 199 0.59 -20.20 11.50
N PHE A 200 0.31 -19.01 10.94
CA PHE A 200 0.97 -18.56 9.71
C PHE A 200 2.43 -18.17 9.94
N THR A 201 2.79 -17.68 11.13
CA THR A 201 4.19 -17.44 11.50
C THR A 201 4.95 -18.76 11.54
N ALA A 202 4.42 -19.78 12.22
CA ALA A 202 5.02 -21.10 12.28
C ALA A 202 5.11 -21.76 10.90
N GLY A 203 4.07 -21.62 10.07
CA GLY A 203 4.08 -22.08 8.68
C GLY A 203 5.16 -21.38 7.84
N THR A 204 5.35 -20.07 8.04
CA THR A 204 6.37 -19.31 7.31
C THR A 204 7.77 -19.80 7.69
N MET A 205 8.04 -19.98 9.00
CA MET A 205 9.31 -20.54 9.49
C MET A 205 9.55 -21.96 8.97
N PHE A 206 8.50 -22.79 8.93
CA PHE A 206 8.59 -24.14 8.38
C PHE A 206 8.97 -24.13 6.90
N LEU A 207 8.39 -23.25 6.09
CA LEU A 207 8.76 -23.13 4.68
C LEU A 207 10.20 -22.62 4.52
N GLN A 208 10.60 -21.63 5.32
CA GLN A 208 11.96 -21.06 5.29
C GLN A 208 13.05 -22.11 5.56
N TYR A 209 12.75 -23.16 6.35
CA TYR A 209 13.69 -24.26 6.57
C TYR A 209 14.10 -24.98 5.27
N PHE A 210 13.24 -25.00 4.26
CA PHE A 210 13.50 -25.64 2.97
C PHE A 210 13.92 -24.65 1.87
N ALA A 211 14.03 -23.35 2.20
CA ALA A 211 14.37 -22.31 1.23
C ALA A 211 15.88 -22.26 0.95
N ASP A 212 16.25 -21.99 -0.30
CA ASP A 212 17.61 -21.55 -0.62
C ASP A 212 17.86 -20.10 -0.16
N ASP A 213 19.13 -19.65 -0.19
CA ASP A 213 19.51 -18.31 0.27
C ASP A 213 18.77 -17.18 -0.46
N THR A 214 18.46 -17.36 -1.75
CA THR A 214 17.78 -16.34 -2.57
C THR A 214 16.29 -16.27 -2.25
N GLN A 215 15.65 -17.42 -2.09
CA GLN A 215 14.26 -17.54 -1.68
C GLN A 215 14.07 -17.02 -0.26
N LEU A 216 14.97 -17.38 0.66
CA LEU A 216 14.94 -16.92 2.03
C LEU A 216 15.06 -15.39 2.09
N ALA A 217 16.02 -14.81 1.37
CA ALA A 217 16.17 -13.36 1.26
C ALA A 217 14.90 -12.70 0.69
N ALA A 218 14.31 -13.26 -0.38
CA ALA A 218 13.09 -12.74 -0.98
C ALA A 218 11.90 -12.76 0.00
N VAL A 219 11.73 -13.83 0.78
CA VAL A 219 10.69 -13.92 1.82
C VAL A 219 10.94 -12.90 2.93
N VAL A 220 12.19 -12.73 3.38
CA VAL A 220 12.54 -11.74 4.41
C VAL A 220 12.30 -10.32 3.92
N PHE A 221 12.71 -9.97 2.69
CA PHE A 221 12.45 -8.64 2.13
C PHE A 221 10.96 -8.35 1.98
N TRP A 222 10.15 -9.36 1.65
CA TRP A 222 8.70 -9.21 1.57
C TRP A 222 8.07 -8.79 2.91
N THR A 223 8.57 -9.32 4.04
CA THR A 223 8.01 -8.98 5.36
C THR A 223 8.33 -7.57 5.81
N PHE A 224 9.42 -6.97 5.30
CA PHE A 224 9.74 -5.56 5.57
C PHE A 224 8.87 -4.58 4.77
N GLY A 225 8.41 -5.01 3.59
CA GLY A 225 7.72 -4.15 2.64
C GLY A 225 8.69 -3.22 1.89
N ASP A 226 8.36 -2.92 0.64
CA ASP A 226 9.18 -2.08 -0.23
C ASP A 226 8.32 -1.45 -1.34
N VAL A 227 8.64 -0.21 -1.71
CA VAL A 227 8.00 0.51 -2.82
C VAL A 227 8.92 0.67 -4.02
N SER A 228 10.19 0.24 -3.93
CA SER A 228 11.20 0.46 -4.98
C SER A 228 10.84 -0.19 -6.33
N ARG A 229 10.01 -1.24 -6.31
CA ARG A 229 9.57 -1.95 -7.52
C ARG A 229 8.31 -1.36 -8.17
N ALA A 230 7.71 -0.32 -7.59
CA ALA A 230 6.47 0.24 -8.10
C ALA A 230 6.70 1.04 -9.39
N GLY A 231 6.04 0.62 -10.48
CA GLY A 231 5.90 1.37 -11.71
C GLY A 231 4.52 2.03 -11.83
N TRP A 232 4.28 2.66 -12.98
CA TRP A 232 2.98 3.31 -13.27
C TRP A 232 1.82 2.31 -13.32
N GLN A 233 2.06 1.07 -13.75
CA GLN A 233 1.04 0.02 -13.81
C GLN A 233 0.63 -0.43 -12.40
N GLU A 234 1.61 -0.73 -11.56
CA GLU A 234 1.40 -1.12 -10.15
C GLU A 234 0.72 0.01 -9.39
N LEU A 235 1.18 1.26 -9.57
CA LEU A 235 0.56 2.44 -8.99
C LEU A 235 -0.92 2.56 -9.41
N GLY A 236 -1.23 2.38 -10.69
CA GLY A 236 -2.60 2.43 -11.19
C GLY A 236 -3.50 1.38 -10.54
N LEU A 237 -3.01 0.14 -10.41
CA LEU A 237 -3.72 -0.95 -9.74
C LEU A 237 -3.94 -0.65 -8.25
N MET A 238 -2.90 -0.23 -7.54
CA MET A 238 -2.97 0.16 -6.13
C MET A 238 -3.96 1.30 -5.92
N ALA A 239 -3.89 2.34 -6.75
CA ALA A 239 -4.76 3.50 -6.65
C ALA A 239 -6.22 3.12 -6.87
N LEU A 240 -6.51 2.26 -7.84
CA LEU A 240 -7.87 1.79 -8.11
C LEU A 240 -8.44 1.02 -6.91
N VAL A 241 -7.68 0.06 -6.36
CA VAL A 241 -8.14 -0.76 -5.23
C VAL A 241 -8.31 0.09 -3.97
N VAL A 242 -7.35 0.96 -3.66
CA VAL A 242 -7.42 1.86 -2.50
C VAL A 242 -8.55 2.87 -2.66
N ALA A 243 -8.76 3.45 -3.84
CA ALA A 243 -9.87 4.37 -4.09
C ALA A 243 -11.23 3.66 -3.91
N GLY A 244 -11.40 2.46 -4.49
CA GLY A 244 -12.63 1.69 -4.36
C GLY A 244 -12.95 1.32 -2.92
N THR A 245 -11.96 0.83 -2.17
CA THR A 245 -12.13 0.49 -0.74
C THR A 245 -12.36 1.72 0.12
N THR A 246 -11.65 2.82 -0.12
CA THR A 246 -11.85 4.09 0.60
C THR A 246 -13.25 4.63 0.35
N LEU A 247 -13.71 4.64 -0.90
CA LEU A 247 -15.08 5.06 -1.25
C LEU A 247 -16.12 4.23 -0.49
N TYR A 248 -15.94 2.90 -0.46
CA TYR A 248 -16.82 1.99 0.28
C TYR A 248 -16.89 2.34 1.77
N PHE A 249 -15.76 2.48 2.46
CA PHE A 249 -15.75 2.79 3.89
C PHE A 249 -16.28 4.18 4.19
N VAL A 250 -15.98 5.18 3.35
CA VAL A 250 -16.51 6.54 3.51
C VAL A 250 -18.04 6.57 3.32
N ALA A 251 -18.56 5.86 2.32
CA ALA A 251 -20.01 5.75 2.09
C ALA A 251 -20.72 5.06 3.27
N ASN A 252 -20.07 4.04 3.86
CA ASN A 252 -20.62 3.27 4.97
C ASN A 252 -20.20 3.79 6.36
N ARG A 253 -19.57 4.96 6.46
CA ARG A 253 -18.96 5.45 7.71
C ARG A 253 -19.90 5.50 8.91
N TRP A 254 -21.20 5.69 8.68
CA TRP A 254 -22.21 5.73 9.74
C TRP A 254 -22.48 4.37 10.38
N ASN A 255 -22.18 3.28 9.67
CA ASN A 255 -22.30 1.92 10.21
C ASN A 255 -21.15 1.56 11.16
N TYR A 256 -20.10 2.39 11.21
CA TYR A 256 -18.89 2.20 12.02
C TYR A 256 -18.84 3.10 13.27
N ASN A 257 -19.90 3.89 13.52
CA ASN A 257 -20.15 4.62 14.77
C ASN A 257 -21.02 3.77 15.72
#